data_AF-A0A1Z5TTX5-F1
#
_entry.id   AF-A0A1Z5TTX5-F1
#
_cell.length_a   1.000
_cell.length_b   1.000
_cell.length_c   1.000
_cell.angle_alpha   90.00
_cell.angle_beta   90.00
_cell.angle_gamma   90.00
#
_symmetry.space_group_name_H-M   'P 1'
#
loop_
_entity.id
_entity.type
_entity.pdbx_description
1 polymer ?
#
loop_
_entity_poly.entity_id
_entity_poly.type
_entity_poly.pdbx_seq_one_letter_code
_entity_poly.pdbx_strand_id
1 'polypeptide(L)'
;MQLRYSRQQQYGRRRPFNYQTFKTSQGLFYRWAARPTFYYEVAGITVVGATVYVYNLEQVPVSDRYRFNIISANWEKSLGESMYRQTMQEFGRKLMPEYTYEHRLVKKVLDRLIPHSGLAHEDGWEVHVINDPMKNAFVIPGGKVFVFRGILDVAKGEDGLAAVLGHEIAHNVAHHAAERMSSSYAVMFPVIGLFWALGLDPGIGQMLVKFAFELPGSRAQESEADYIGLMMMAESCYDPSAAMGLWAAMEKQEHGTPPQFLSTHPSSHSRLEQIREWLPKAQDKRKDSDCGEIGGYADAFRRQMGYPTGRGRLD
;
A
#
# COMPACT_ATOMS: atom_id res chain seq x y z
N MET A 1 -20.06 -100.70 -6.34
CA MET A 1 -20.20 -99.91 -5.09
C MET A 1 -19.55 -98.57 -5.36
N GLN A 2 -20.31 -97.50 -5.67
CA GLN A 2 -20.71 -96.46 -4.71
C GLN A 2 -19.54 -96.05 -3.77
N LEU A 3 -19.11 -94.80 -3.58
CA LEU A 3 -19.63 -93.46 -3.87
C LEU A 3 -18.51 -92.42 -3.53
N ARG A 4 -18.55 -91.28 -4.21
CA ARG A 4 -18.37 -89.90 -3.69
C ARG A 4 -16.97 -89.35 -3.32
N TYR A 5 -16.53 -88.45 -4.21
CA TYR A 5 -16.21 -87.03 -3.97
C TYR A 5 -15.23 -86.67 -2.84
N SER A 6 -13.98 -86.39 -3.21
CA SER A 6 -13.17 -85.36 -2.57
C SER A 6 -12.94 -84.20 -3.56
N ARG A 7 -13.58 -83.05 -3.29
CA ARG A 7 -13.27 -81.78 -3.97
C ARG A 7 -11.88 -81.33 -3.49
N GLN A 8 -10.85 -81.54 -4.31
CA GLN A 8 -9.63 -80.75 -4.18
C GLN A 8 -9.92 -79.34 -4.72
N GLN A 9 -10.00 -78.37 -3.82
CA GLN A 9 -9.94 -76.95 -4.18
C GLN A 9 -8.60 -76.70 -4.89
N GLN A 10 -8.65 -76.44 -6.20
CA GLN A 10 -7.56 -75.81 -6.94
C GLN A 10 -7.32 -74.43 -6.31
N TYR A 11 -6.29 -74.33 -5.46
CA TYR A 11 -5.69 -73.05 -5.12
C TYR A 11 -5.10 -72.48 -6.41
N GLY A 12 -5.82 -71.53 -7.00
CA GLY A 12 -5.33 -70.76 -8.13
C GLY A 12 -3.97 -70.16 -7.80
N ARG A 13 -2.95 -70.45 -8.62
CA ARG A 13 -1.68 -69.74 -8.61
C ARG A 13 -1.98 -68.25 -8.77
N ARG A 14 -1.98 -67.50 -7.67
CA ARG A 14 -1.94 -66.03 -7.70
C ARG A 14 -0.64 -65.66 -8.41
N ARG A 15 -0.75 -65.12 -9.62
CA ARG A 15 0.38 -64.48 -10.31
C ARG A 15 0.95 -63.43 -9.34
N PRO A 16 2.27 -63.36 -9.12
CA PRO A 16 2.82 -62.27 -8.32
C PRO A 16 2.44 -60.97 -9.02
N PHE A 17 1.69 -60.11 -8.34
CA PHE A 17 1.50 -58.74 -8.77
C PHE A 17 2.89 -58.10 -8.74
N ASN A 18 3.45 -57.90 -9.92
CA ASN A 18 4.70 -57.17 -10.10
C ASN A 18 4.35 -55.70 -9.88
N TYR A 19 4.36 -55.26 -8.62
CA TYR A 19 4.30 -53.84 -8.31
C TYR A 19 5.58 -53.23 -8.87
N GLN A 20 5.51 -52.70 -10.09
CA GLN A 20 6.46 -51.68 -10.52
C GLN A 20 6.25 -50.51 -9.56
N THR A 21 7.05 -50.45 -8.50
CA THR A 21 7.23 -49.22 -7.75
C THR A 21 7.58 -48.17 -8.80
N PHE A 22 6.71 -47.18 -8.96
CA PHE A 22 7.00 -46.01 -9.77
C PHE A 22 8.38 -45.54 -9.33
N LYS A 23 9.41 -45.73 -10.18
CA LYS A 23 10.73 -45.15 -9.93
C LYS A 23 10.45 -43.67 -9.74
N THR A 24 10.71 -43.20 -8.53
CA THR A 24 10.52 -41.83 -8.08
C THR A 24 10.93 -40.92 -9.22
N SER A 25 9.99 -40.17 -9.79
CA SER A 25 10.34 -39.14 -10.75
C SER A 25 11.27 -38.20 -10.00
N GLN A 26 12.57 -38.30 -10.27
CA GLN A 26 13.51 -37.34 -9.72
C GLN A 26 13.02 -35.97 -10.16
N GLY A 27 12.75 -35.10 -9.18
CA GLY A 27 12.19 -33.78 -9.43
C GLY A 27 13.00 -33.03 -10.47
N LEU A 28 12.36 -32.13 -11.21
CA LEU A 28 13.00 -31.30 -12.23
C LEU A 28 14.32 -30.67 -11.75
N PHE A 29 14.35 -30.25 -10.48
CA PHE A 29 15.56 -29.74 -9.83
C PHE A 29 16.70 -30.75 -9.76
N TYR A 30 16.45 -31.99 -9.36
CA TYR A 30 17.49 -33.03 -9.27
C TYR A 30 18.06 -33.37 -10.65
N ARG A 31 17.21 -33.41 -11.67
CA ARG A 31 17.63 -33.60 -13.07
C ARG A 31 18.44 -32.43 -13.60
N TRP A 32 18.11 -31.21 -13.18
CA TRP A 32 18.85 -29.99 -13.54
C TRP A 32 20.21 -29.94 -12.83
N ALA A 33 20.24 -30.23 -11.52
CA ALA A 33 21.45 -30.27 -10.70
C ALA A 33 22.46 -31.34 -11.15
N ALA A 34 22.00 -32.41 -11.80
CA ALA A 34 22.86 -33.46 -12.34
C ALA A 34 23.54 -33.10 -13.68
N ARG A 35 23.22 -31.95 -14.30
CA ARG A 35 23.83 -31.54 -15.58
C ARG A 35 25.27 -31.04 -15.37
N PRO A 36 26.22 -31.34 -16.28
CA PRO A 36 27.59 -30.84 -16.19
C PRO A 36 27.68 -29.30 -16.29
N THR A 37 26.67 -28.66 -16.86
CA THR A 37 26.55 -27.21 -17.00
C THR A 37 25.92 -26.50 -15.79
N PHE A 38 25.43 -27.25 -14.79
CA PHE A 38 24.63 -26.71 -13.68
C PHE A 38 25.27 -25.49 -13.01
N TYR A 39 26.55 -25.55 -12.65
CA TYR A 39 27.23 -24.44 -11.98
C TYR A 39 27.35 -23.19 -12.87
N TYR A 40 27.57 -23.36 -14.17
CA TYR A 40 27.60 -22.23 -15.11
C TYR A 40 26.21 -21.61 -15.31
N GLU A 41 25.17 -22.44 -15.34
CA GLU A 41 23.77 -21.99 -15.44
C GLU A 41 23.35 -21.24 -14.18
N VAL A 42 23.66 -21.76 -12.99
CA VAL A 42 23.39 -21.08 -11.71
C VAL A 42 24.17 -19.77 -11.61
N ALA A 43 25.46 -19.76 -11.99
CA ALA A 43 26.26 -18.54 -12.01
C ALA A 43 25.68 -17.50 -12.97
N GLY A 44 25.29 -17.91 -14.19
CA GLY A 44 24.64 -17.05 -15.16
C GLY A 44 23.33 -16.45 -14.65
N ILE A 45 22.44 -17.27 -14.08
CA ILE A 45 21.17 -16.83 -13.49
C ILE A 45 21.43 -15.84 -12.34
N THR A 46 22.40 -16.13 -11.49
CA THR A 46 22.76 -15.27 -10.35
C THR A 46 23.27 -13.91 -10.83
N VAL A 47 24.16 -13.89 -11.81
CA VAL A 47 24.68 -12.64 -12.40
C VAL A 47 23.57 -11.83 -13.06
N VAL A 48 22.70 -12.46 -13.84
CA VAL A 48 21.54 -11.78 -14.46
C VAL A 48 20.61 -11.23 -13.39
N GLY A 49 20.24 -12.03 -12.39
CA GLY A 49 19.37 -11.61 -11.29
C GLY A 49 19.94 -10.45 -10.49
N ALA A 50 21.22 -10.51 -10.12
CA ALA A 50 21.91 -9.42 -9.44
C ALA A 50 21.98 -8.15 -10.29
N THR A 51 22.25 -8.29 -11.60
CA THR A 51 22.29 -7.16 -12.53
C THR A 51 20.92 -6.49 -12.64
N VAL A 52 19.85 -7.27 -12.79
CA VAL A 52 18.48 -6.74 -12.80
C VAL A 52 18.13 -6.08 -11.48
N TYR A 53 18.48 -6.69 -10.35
CA TYR A 53 18.24 -6.11 -9.03
C TYR A 53 18.90 -4.75 -8.89
N VAL A 54 20.21 -4.67 -9.13
CA VAL A 54 21.00 -3.44 -9.00
C VAL A 54 20.57 -2.36 -10.01
N TYR A 55 20.26 -2.73 -11.25
CA TYR A 55 19.80 -1.80 -12.28
C TYR A 55 18.45 -1.14 -11.93
N ASN A 56 17.60 -1.85 -11.17
CA ASN A 56 16.28 -1.36 -10.75
C ASN A 56 16.28 -0.88 -9.28
N LEU A 57 17.45 -0.59 -8.70
CA LEU A 57 17.53 0.14 -7.44
C LEU A 57 17.36 1.63 -7.72
N GLU A 58 16.38 2.23 -7.07
CA GLU A 58 16.11 3.66 -7.15
C GLU A 58 15.99 4.26 -5.75
N GLN A 59 16.25 5.56 -5.64
CA GLN A 59 16.14 6.29 -4.39
C GLN A 59 14.72 6.88 -4.27
N VAL A 60 14.10 6.73 -3.10
CA VAL A 60 12.79 7.30 -2.81
C VAL A 60 12.92 8.80 -2.58
N PRO A 61 12.07 9.65 -3.21
CA PRO A 61 12.06 11.08 -2.95
C PRO A 61 11.84 11.39 -1.46
N VAL A 62 12.48 12.44 -0.95
CA VAL A 62 12.33 12.98 0.43
C VAL A 62 12.93 12.13 1.56
N SER A 63 12.87 10.80 1.48
CA SER A 63 13.37 9.90 2.54
C SER A 63 14.79 9.37 2.31
N ASP A 64 15.30 9.50 1.08
CA ASP A 64 16.62 9.01 0.64
C ASP A 64 16.83 7.49 0.73
N ARG A 65 15.78 6.71 1.01
CA ARG A 65 15.84 5.25 1.08
C ARG A 65 16.01 4.63 -0.31
N TYR A 66 16.83 3.59 -0.43
CA TYR A 66 16.87 2.80 -1.66
C TYR A 66 15.78 1.72 -1.67
N ARG A 67 15.10 1.56 -2.80
CA ARG A 67 14.12 0.51 -3.05
C ARG A 67 14.38 -0.19 -4.37
N PHE A 68 13.97 -1.45 -4.46
CA PHE A 68 13.93 -2.18 -5.72
C PHE A 68 12.57 -1.95 -6.39
N ASN A 69 12.58 -1.38 -7.60
CA ASN A 69 11.36 -1.12 -8.35
C ASN A 69 11.54 -1.46 -9.84
N ILE A 70 10.86 -2.50 -10.30
CA ILE A 70 10.81 -2.92 -11.71
C ILE A 70 9.50 -2.49 -12.38
N ILE A 71 8.59 -1.88 -11.62
CA ILE A 71 7.30 -1.44 -12.10
C ILE A 71 7.40 0.01 -12.58
N SER A 72 7.15 0.21 -13.88
CA SER A 72 7.09 1.55 -14.47
C SER A 72 5.87 2.35 -13.99
N ALA A 73 6.02 3.67 -13.87
CA ALA A 73 4.94 4.59 -13.48
C ALA A 73 3.69 4.47 -14.39
N ASN A 74 3.86 4.27 -15.70
CA ASN A 74 2.73 4.07 -16.62
C ASN A 74 1.93 2.81 -16.30
N TRP A 75 2.61 1.73 -15.93
CA TRP A 75 1.96 0.47 -15.59
C TRP A 75 1.28 0.56 -14.22
N GLU A 76 1.93 1.18 -13.24
CA GLU A 76 1.32 1.51 -11.95
C GLU A 76 0.03 2.35 -12.13
N LYS A 77 0.05 3.37 -12.99
CA LYS A 77 -1.13 4.16 -13.34
C LYS A 77 -2.26 3.30 -13.94
N SER A 78 -1.94 2.36 -14.84
CA SER A 78 -2.95 1.46 -15.44
C SER A 78 -3.60 0.53 -14.41
N LEU A 79 -2.86 0.15 -13.37
CA LEU A 79 -3.40 -0.60 -12.23
C LEU A 79 -4.28 0.29 -11.35
N GLY A 80 -3.87 1.54 -11.13
CA GLY A 80 -4.69 2.57 -10.51
C GLY A 80 -6.04 2.70 -11.22
N GLU A 81 -6.07 2.80 -12.56
CA GLU A 81 -7.33 2.82 -13.32
C GLU A 81 -8.19 1.57 -13.14
N SER A 82 -7.57 0.41 -12.96
CA SER A 82 -8.29 -0.83 -12.68
C SER A 82 -8.92 -0.82 -11.28
N MET A 83 -8.20 -0.33 -10.27
CA MET A 83 -8.70 -0.13 -8.92
C MET A 83 -9.82 0.93 -8.88
N TYR A 84 -9.66 2.02 -9.64
CA TYR A 84 -10.67 3.06 -9.82
C TYR A 84 -11.99 2.47 -10.33
N ARG A 85 -11.94 1.69 -11.42
CA ARG A 85 -13.15 1.05 -11.99
C ARG A 85 -13.83 0.12 -10.97
N GLN A 86 -13.08 -0.67 -10.22
CA GLN A 86 -13.63 -1.57 -9.20
C GLN A 86 -14.31 -0.77 -8.08
N THR A 87 -13.64 0.26 -7.58
CA THR A 87 -14.18 1.12 -6.51
C THR A 87 -15.44 1.85 -6.96
N MET A 88 -15.48 2.35 -8.19
CA MET A 88 -16.66 3.01 -8.76
C MET A 88 -17.82 2.03 -8.99
N GLN A 89 -17.54 0.78 -9.35
CA GLN A 89 -18.57 -0.26 -9.45
C GLN A 89 -19.20 -0.57 -8.08
N GLU A 90 -18.38 -0.63 -7.03
CA GLU A 90 -18.83 -0.97 -5.67
C GLU A 90 -19.50 0.21 -4.96
N PHE A 91 -18.88 1.39 -5.01
CA PHE A 91 -19.25 2.55 -4.19
C PHE A 91 -19.80 3.74 -4.99
N GLY A 92 -19.77 3.72 -6.32
CA GLY A 92 -20.14 4.87 -7.15
C GLY A 92 -21.57 5.41 -6.91
N ARG A 93 -22.49 4.55 -6.47
CA ARG A 93 -23.86 4.96 -6.10
C ARG A 93 -23.98 5.62 -4.73
N LYS A 94 -22.94 5.52 -3.89
CA LYS A 94 -22.86 6.09 -2.54
C LYS A 94 -22.07 7.41 -2.50
N LEU A 95 -21.67 7.94 -3.65
CA LEU A 95 -20.89 9.18 -3.70
C LEU A 95 -21.70 10.36 -3.17
N MET A 96 -21.05 11.17 -2.33
CA MET A 96 -21.59 12.40 -1.80
C MET A 96 -21.42 13.53 -2.83
N PRO A 97 -22.46 14.34 -3.08
CA PRO A 97 -22.36 15.49 -3.96
C PRO A 97 -21.28 16.49 -3.52
N GLU A 98 -20.70 17.21 -4.48
CA GLU A 98 -19.62 18.19 -4.24
C GLU A 98 -20.03 19.34 -3.30
N TYR A 99 -21.32 19.67 -3.25
CA TYR A 99 -21.85 20.72 -2.38
C TYR A 99 -22.00 20.29 -0.91
N THR A 100 -21.74 19.03 -0.57
CA THR A 100 -21.77 18.57 0.82
C THR A 100 -20.60 19.15 1.61
N TYR A 101 -20.76 19.26 2.94
CA TYR A 101 -19.71 19.76 3.81
C TYR A 101 -18.48 18.85 3.76
N GLU A 102 -18.69 17.54 3.80
CA GLU A 102 -17.67 16.51 3.79
C GLU A 102 -16.83 16.58 2.51
N HIS A 103 -17.48 16.71 1.35
CA HIS A 103 -16.77 16.84 0.08
C HIS A 103 -15.92 18.12 0.02
N ARG A 104 -16.49 19.27 0.38
CA ARG A 104 -15.74 20.54 0.41
C ARG A 104 -14.58 20.51 1.39
N LEU A 105 -14.75 19.85 2.55
CA LEU A 105 -13.70 19.68 3.54
C LEU A 105 -12.52 18.89 2.97
N VAL A 106 -12.79 17.72 2.37
CA VAL A 106 -11.76 16.89 1.74
C VAL A 106 -11.08 17.63 0.60
N LYS A 107 -11.85 18.27 -0.29
CA LYS A 107 -11.30 19.02 -1.41
C LYS A 107 -10.40 20.16 -0.93
N LYS A 108 -10.84 20.93 0.06
CA LYS A 108 -10.05 22.03 0.63
C LYS A 108 -8.71 21.54 1.19
N VAL A 109 -8.71 20.41 1.91
CA VAL A 109 -7.48 19.82 2.45
C VAL A 109 -6.57 19.34 1.34
N LEU A 110 -7.11 18.63 0.35
CA LEU A 110 -6.35 18.13 -0.79
C LEU A 110 -5.71 19.27 -1.59
N ASP A 111 -6.49 20.29 -1.97
CA ASP A 111 -6.02 21.43 -2.75
C ASP A 111 -4.83 22.15 -2.08
N ARG A 112 -4.72 22.06 -0.75
CA ARG A 112 -3.60 22.63 0.00
C ARG A 112 -2.40 21.71 0.09
N LEU A 113 -2.58 20.39 0.07
CA LEU A 113 -1.50 19.40 0.13
C LEU A 113 -0.78 19.21 -1.21
N ILE A 114 -1.53 19.17 -2.33
CA ILE A 114 -0.98 18.84 -3.65
C ILE A 114 0.18 19.73 -4.10
N PRO A 115 0.17 21.06 -3.91
CA PRO A 115 1.31 21.90 -4.28
C PRO A 115 2.62 21.50 -3.59
N HIS A 116 2.56 20.90 -2.41
CA HIS A 116 3.72 20.50 -1.60
C HIS A 116 4.05 19.00 -1.68
N SER A 117 3.32 18.22 -2.47
CA SER A 117 3.53 16.78 -2.58
C SER A 117 4.61 16.38 -3.59
N GLY A 118 4.99 17.29 -4.49
CA GLY A 118 5.79 16.97 -5.68
C GLY A 118 4.98 16.36 -6.83
N LEU A 119 3.67 16.10 -6.62
CA LEU A 119 2.74 15.57 -7.63
C LEU A 119 1.83 16.66 -8.23
N ALA A 120 2.17 17.94 -8.05
CA ALA A 120 1.40 19.05 -8.61
C ALA A 120 1.34 19.05 -10.15
N HIS A 121 2.27 18.34 -10.80
CA HIS A 121 2.32 18.13 -12.24
C HIS A 121 1.37 17.01 -12.71
N GLU A 122 0.80 16.22 -11.80
CA GLU A 122 -0.25 15.27 -12.14
C GLU A 122 -1.57 16.02 -12.37
N ASP A 123 -1.99 16.12 -13.63
CA ASP A 123 -3.29 16.68 -13.97
C ASP A 123 -4.43 15.72 -13.56
N GLY A 124 -5.58 16.31 -13.19
CA GLY A 124 -6.83 15.56 -13.04
C GLY A 124 -7.06 14.91 -11.67
N TRP A 125 -6.64 15.59 -10.59
CA TRP A 125 -7.02 15.21 -9.23
C TRP A 125 -8.54 15.22 -9.05
N GLU A 126 -9.12 14.09 -8.62
CA GLU A 126 -10.56 13.92 -8.42
C GLU A 126 -10.84 13.43 -7.01
N VAL A 127 -11.79 14.09 -6.34
CA VAL A 127 -12.21 13.77 -4.97
C VAL A 127 -13.51 12.98 -5.01
N HIS A 128 -13.51 11.82 -4.38
CA HIS A 128 -14.67 10.96 -4.20
C HIS A 128 -14.92 10.74 -2.71
N VAL A 129 -15.93 11.42 -2.17
CA VAL A 129 -16.38 11.17 -0.80
C VAL A 129 -17.51 10.15 -0.83
N ILE A 130 -17.36 9.04 -0.11
CA ILE A 130 -18.29 7.92 -0.08
C ILE A 130 -19.11 7.99 1.21
N ASN A 131 -20.44 8.02 1.07
CA ASN A 131 -21.37 7.99 2.19
C ASN A 131 -21.48 6.56 2.78
N ASP A 132 -20.47 6.17 3.53
CA ASP A 132 -20.38 4.87 4.17
C ASP A 132 -19.66 5.01 5.53
N PRO A 133 -20.15 4.36 6.60
CA PRO A 133 -19.57 4.49 7.94
C PRO A 133 -18.19 3.82 8.08
N MET A 134 -17.72 3.10 7.06
CA MET A 134 -16.38 2.55 7.04
C MET A 134 -15.32 3.65 7.27
N LYS A 135 -14.35 3.36 8.14
CA LYS A 135 -13.20 4.22 8.41
C LYS A 135 -12.07 3.85 7.45
N ASN A 136 -12.09 4.47 6.28
CA ASN A 136 -11.06 4.28 5.26
C ASN A 136 -10.84 5.55 4.44
N ALA A 137 -9.64 5.67 3.89
CA ALA A 137 -9.29 6.63 2.86
C ALA A 137 -8.11 6.04 2.08
N PHE A 138 -8.04 6.31 0.78
CA PHE A 138 -6.90 5.94 -0.02
C PHE A 138 -6.75 6.85 -1.23
N VAL A 139 -5.53 6.99 -1.71
CA VAL A 139 -5.21 7.72 -2.94
C VAL A 139 -4.56 6.75 -3.91
N ILE A 140 -5.12 6.63 -5.12
CA ILE A 140 -4.54 5.78 -6.16
C ILE A 140 -3.78 6.63 -7.20
N PRO A 141 -2.75 6.05 -7.84
CA PRO A 141 -2.01 6.70 -8.91
C PRO A 141 -2.93 7.28 -10.00
N GLY A 142 -2.60 8.48 -10.49
CA GLY A 142 -3.46 9.25 -11.39
C GLY A 142 -4.45 10.18 -10.69
N GLY A 143 -4.14 10.58 -9.45
CA GLY A 143 -4.84 11.65 -8.72
C GLY A 143 -6.25 11.33 -8.23
N LYS A 144 -6.66 10.06 -8.10
CA LYS A 144 -8.01 9.74 -7.61
C LYS A 144 -7.98 9.52 -6.10
N VAL A 145 -8.78 10.30 -5.38
CA VAL A 145 -8.84 10.33 -3.92
C VAL A 145 -10.18 9.78 -3.46
N PHE A 146 -10.15 8.76 -2.62
CA PHE A 146 -11.35 8.17 -2.02
C PHE A 146 -11.35 8.36 -0.51
N VAL A 147 -12.40 8.96 0.02
CA VAL A 147 -12.57 9.20 1.46
C VAL A 147 -13.93 8.68 1.90
N PHE A 148 -13.94 7.75 2.85
CA PHE A 148 -15.18 7.22 3.42
C PHE A 148 -15.62 8.10 4.58
N ARG A 149 -16.91 8.44 4.66
CA ARG A 149 -17.46 9.34 5.70
C ARG A 149 -16.98 8.98 7.11
N GLY A 150 -16.90 7.69 7.44
CA GLY A 150 -16.47 7.22 8.76
C GLY A 150 -15.06 7.66 9.17
N ILE A 151 -14.12 7.88 8.22
CA ILE A 151 -12.76 8.32 8.56
C ILE A 151 -12.73 9.76 9.10
N LEU A 152 -13.71 10.58 8.72
CA LEU A 152 -13.81 11.98 9.15
C LEU A 152 -14.06 12.09 10.66
N ASP A 153 -14.75 11.12 11.25
CA ASP A 153 -15.00 11.03 12.69
C ASP A 153 -13.70 10.79 13.49
N VAL A 154 -12.74 10.10 12.87
CA VAL A 154 -11.41 9.83 13.47
C VAL A 154 -10.48 11.02 13.26
N ALA A 155 -10.53 11.63 12.06
CA ALA A 155 -9.71 12.78 11.68
C ALA A 155 -10.01 14.05 12.50
N LYS A 156 -11.25 14.24 12.97
CA LYS A 156 -11.65 15.36 13.86
C LYS A 156 -11.27 16.76 13.34
N GLY A 157 -11.46 16.99 12.04
CA GLY A 157 -11.28 18.30 11.40
C GLY A 157 -10.17 18.31 10.34
N GLU A 158 -9.82 19.51 9.88
CA GLU A 158 -8.88 19.71 8.76
C GLU A 158 -7.47 19.21 9.08
N ASP A 159 -6.92 19.52 10.26
CA ASP A 159 -5.54 19.16 10.60
C ASP A 159 -5.35 17.62 10.67
N GLY A 160 -6.29 16.88 11.26
CA GLY A 160 -6.23 15.42 11.29
C GLY A 160 -6.58 14.78 9.94
N LEU A 161 -7.46 15.39 9.14
CA LEU A 161 -7.72 14.93 7.77
C LEU A 161 -6.49 15.15 6.88
N ALA A 162 -5.74 16.23 7.10
CA ALA A 162 -4.49 16.48 6.42
C ALA A 162 -3.42 15.44 6.78
N ALA A 163 -3.42 14.93 8.01
CA ALA A 163 -2.54 13.81 8.38
C ALA A 163 -2.94 12.51 7.64
N VAL A 164 -4.23 12.19 7.52
CA VAL A 164 -4.71 11.03 6.74
C VAL A 164 -4.34 11.18 5.26
N LEU A 165 -4.75 12.28 4.62
CA LEU A 165 -4.51 12.48 3.19
C LEU A 165 -3.02 12.67 2.87
N GLY A 166 -2.26 13.33 3.73
CA GLY A 166 -0.82 13.47 3.58
C GLY A 166 -0.10 12.13 3.61
N HIS A 167 -0.52 11.20 4.48
CA HIS A 167 -0.03 9.83 4.51
C HIS A 167 -0.38 9.07 3.22
N GLU A 168 -1.62 9.15 2.75
CA GLU A 168 -2.03 8.49 1.50
C GLU A 168 -1.32 9.03 0.26
N ILE A 169 -1.17 10.36 0.16
CA ILE A 169 -0.41 10.99 -0.94
C ILE A 169 1.06 10.57 -0.86
N ALA A 170 1.63 10.47 0.34
CA ALA A 170 3.00 10.03 0.53
C ALA A 170 3.25 8.61 0.01
N HIS A 171 2.28 7.68 0.12
CA HIS A 171 2.38 6.37 -0.50
C HIS A 171 2.56 6.44 -2.03
N ASN A 172 1.91 7.40 -2.69
CA ASN A 172 2.02 7.60 -4.13
C ASN A 172 3.32 8.33 -4.50
N VAL A 173 3.71 9.35 -3.75
CA VAL A 173 5.02 10.02 -3.90
C VAL A 173 6.16 9.01 -3.78
N ALA A 174 6.05 8.10 -2.83
CA ALA A 174 7.00 7.03 -2.58
C ALA A 174 6.69 5.74 -3.35
N HIS A 175 5.82 5.77 -4.39
CA HIS A 175 5.50 4.63 -5.25
C HIS A 175 5.43 3.26 -4.51
N HIS A 176 4.82 3.25 -3.33
CA HIS A 176 4.85 2.10 -2.43
C HIS A 176 4.10 0.90 -3.00
N ALA A 177 3.07 1.15 -3.83
CA ALA A 177 2.36 0.13 -4.57
C ALA A 177 3.31 -0.56 -5.57
N ALA A 178 4.00 0.20 -6.42
CA ALA A 178 5.01 -0.31 -7.35
C ALA A 178 6.15 -1.09 -6.65
N GLU A 179 6.65 -0.59 -5.51
CA GLU A 179 7.68 -1.29 -4.72
C GLU A 179 7.19 -2.63 -4.17
N ARG A 180 5.98 -2.66 -3.62
CA ARG A 180 5.39 -3.87 -3.04
C ARG A 180 5.15 -4.93 -4.11
N MET A 181 4.70 -4.49 -5.28
CA MET A 181 4.60 -5.34 -6.45
C MET A 181 5.96 -5.85 -6.91
N SER A 182 6.97 -4.99 -7.02
CA SER A 182 8.32 -5.39 -7.41
C SER A 182 8.89 -6.46 -6.49
N SER A 183 8.62 -6.32 -5.18
CA SER A 183 9.00 -7.31 -4.17
C SER A 183 8.26 -8.64 -4.34
N SER A 184 6.99 -8.64 -4.77
CA SER A 184 6.24 -9.87 -5.05
C SER A 184 6.66 -10.52 -6.38
N TYR A 185 7.11 -9.73 -7.36
CA TYR A 185 7.62 -10.23 -8.66
C TYR A 185 8.84 -11.15 -8.51
N ALA A 186 9.72 -10.91 -7.54
CA ALA A 186 10.84 -11.82 -7.25
C ALA A 186 10.36 -13.26 -6.92
N VAL A 187 9.16 -13.38 -6.34
CA VAL A 187 8.51 -14.67 -6.05
C VAL A 187 7.61 -15.13 -7.20
N MET A 188 7.01 -14.20 -7.95
CA MET A 188 6.02 -14.49 -9.01
C MET A 188 6.62 -14.79 -10.39
N PHE A 189 7.82 -14.32 -10.73
CA PHE A 189 8.42 -14.56 -12.06
C PHE A 189 8.46 -16.04 -12.47
N PRO A 190 8.87 -16.99 -11.60
CA PRO A 190 8.82 -18.42 -11.91
C PRO A 190 7.39 -18.93 -12.15
N VAL A 191 6.42 -18.40 -11.40
CA VAL A 191 5.01 -18.79 -11.44
C VAL A 191 4.34 -18.27 -12.71
N ILE A 192 4.53 -16.98 -13.04
CA ILE A 192 4.05 -16.37 -14.29
C ILE A 192 4.66 -17.09 -15.50
N GLY A 193 5.97 -17.35 -15.48
CA GLY A 193 6.65 -18.09 -16.54
C GLY A 193 6.08 -19.51 -16.73
N LEU A 194 5.73 -20.19 -15.63
CA LEU A 194 5.07 -21.49 -15.66
C LEU A 194 3.65 -21.41 -16.26
N PHE A 195 2.82 -20.46 -15.81
CA PHE A 195 1.46 -20.30 -16.35
C PHE A 195 1.47 -19.96 -17.85
N TRP A 196 2.37 -19.07 -18.29
CA TRP A 196 2.58 -18.77 -19.71
C TRP A 196 3.02 -20.00 -20.51
N ALA A 197 3.97 -20.78 -20.00
CA ALA A 197 4.41 -22.03 -20.64
C ALA A 197 3.28 -23.07 -20.75
N LEU A 198 2.28 -22.99 -19.87
CA LEU A 198 1.09 -23.85 -19.87
C LEU A 198 -0.10 -23.25 -20.64
N GLY A 199 0.02 -22.05 -21.22
CA GLY A 199 -1.05 -21.38 -21.97
C GLY A 199 -2.25 -20.96 -21.10
N LEU A 200 -2.04 -20.78 -19.80
CA LEU A 200 -3.07 -20.38 -18.84
C LEU A 200 -2.98 -18.86 -18.61
N ASP A 201 -4.12 -18.17 -18.61
CA ASP A 201 -4.24 -16.80 -18.09
C ASP A 201 -4.70 -16.88 -16.62
N PRO A 202 -3.82 -16.66 -15.63
CA PRO A 202 -4.17 -16.84 -14.24
C PRO A 202 -4.99 -15.69 -13.65
N GLY A 203 -5.54 -14.77 -14.47
CA GLY A 203 -6.26 -13.61 -13.95
C GLY A 203 -5.31 -12.59 -13.30
N ILE A 204 -4.16 -12.38 -13.95
CA ILE A 204 -3.02 -11.62 -13.42
C ILE A 204 -3.46 -10.22 -12.97
N GLY A 205 -4.36 -9.56 -13.71
CA GLY A 205 -4.80 -8.19 -13.40
C GLY A 205 -5.40 -8.03 -11.99
N GLN A 206 -6.34 -8.91 -11.58
CA GLN A 206 -6.95 -8.82 -10.24
C GLN A 206 -5.95 -9.16 -9.14
N MET A 207 -5.10 -10.16 -9.39
CA MET A 207 -4.03 -10.53 -8.46
C MET A 207 -3.10 -9.34 -8.23
N LEU A 208 -2.68 -8.65 -9.28
CA LEU A 208 -1.80 -7.49 -9.19
C LEU A 208 -2.43 -6.30 -8.47
N VAL A 209 -3.72 -5.99 -8.73
CA VAL A 209 -4.46 -4.94 -7.99
C VAL A 209 -4.46 -5.25 -6.49
N LYS A 210 -4.74 -6.51 -6.12
CA LYS A 210 -4.69 -6.96 -4.73
C LYS A 210 -3.30 -6.78 -4.11
N PHE A 211 -2.24 -7.19 -4.81
CA PHE A 211 -0.87 -6.98 -4.32
C PHE A 211 -0.52 -5.50 -4.16
N ALA A 212 -0.97 -4.66 -5.09
CA ALA A 212 -0.67 -3.23 -5.09
C ALA A 212 -1.37 -2.48 -3.96
N PHE A 213 -2.68 -2.70 -3.78
CA PHE A 213 -3.53 -1.80 -2.99
C PHE A 213 -4.21 -2.46 -1.78
N GLU A 214 -4.41 -3.77 -1.77
CA GLU A 214 -5.15 -4.46 -0.70
C GLU A 214 -4.26 -5.14 0.34
N LEU A 215 -3.01 -5.44 -0.01
CA LEU A 215 -2.05 -5.98 0.95
C LEU A 215 -1.57 -4.89 1.92
N PRO A 216 -1.24 -5.26 3.17
CA PRO A 216 -0.70 -4.31 4.12
C PRO A 216 0.68 -3.80 3.69
N GLY A 217 0.94 -2.52 3.97
CA GLY A 217 2.26 -1.93 3.82
C GLY A 217 3.30 -2.57 4.72
N SER A 218 4.55 -2.56 4.25
CA SER A 218 5.67 -2.93 5.13
C SER A 218 5.88 -1.85 6.18
N ARG A 219 6.45 -2.20 7.35
CA ARG A 219 6.75 -1.22 8.41
C ARG A 219 7.62 -0.06 7.93
N ALA A 220 8.53 -0.32 7.00
CA ALA A 220 9.38 0.71 6.40
C ALA A 220 8.56 1.67 5.52
N GLN A 221 7.63 1.14 4.72
CA GLN A 221 6.73 1.94 3.88
C GLN A 221 5.80 2.81 4.74
N GLU A 222 5.24 2.26 5.82
CA GLU A 222 4.37 3.02 6.73
C GLU A 222 5.12 4.16 7.43
N SER A 223 6.33 3.89 7.94
CA SER A 223 7.20 4.90 8.55
C SER A 223 7.61 5.99 7.56
N GLU A 224 7.95 5.61 6.33
CA GLU A 224 8.30 6.55 5.27
C GLU A 224 7.11 7.43 4.85
N ALA A 225 5.92 6.83 4.72
CA ALA A 225 4.70 7.56 4.42
C ALA A 225 4.32 8.54 5.55
N ASP A 226 4.49 8.14 6.81
CA ASP A 226 4.31 9.03 7.96
C ASP A 226 5.26 10.22 7.91
N TYR A 227 6.55 9.99 7.64
CA TYR A 227 7.54 11.06 7.58
C TYR A 227 7.23 12.05 6.47
N ILE A 228 7.02 11.57 5.24
CA ILE A 228 6.73 12.41 4.08
C ILE A 228 5.40 13.15 4.28
N GLY A 229 4.36 12.45 4.73
CA GLY A 229 3.04 13.03 4.99
C GLY A 229 3.07 14.10 6.09
N LEU A 230 3.82 13.87 7.17
CA LEU A 230 3.99 14.83 8.28
C LEU A 230 4.70 16.12 7.80
N MET A 231 5.73 15.97 6.97
CA MET A 231 6.45 17.11 6.40
C MET A 231 5.57 17.86 5.39
N MET A 232 4.79 17.16 4.58
CA MET A 232 3.87 17.73 3.59
C MET A 232 2.74 18.53 4.26
N MET A 233 2.10 17.96 5.30
CA MET A 233 1.03 18.66 6.00
C MET A 233 1.55 19.90 6.73
N ALA A 234 2.76 19.84 7.28
CA ALA A 234 3.43 20.98 7.92
C ALA A 234 3.70 22.10 6.91
N GLU A 235 4.25 21.77 5.74
CA GLU A 235 4.50 22.72 4.64
C GLU A 235 3.19 23.35 4.14
N SER A 236 2.12 22.56 4.16
CA SER A 236 0.75 22.97 3.82
C SER A 236 0.05 23.73 4.97
N CYS A 237 0.79 24.18 5.99
CA CYS A 237 0.34 24.94 7.15
C CYS A 237 -0.67 24.25 8.08
N TYR A 238 -0.86 22.95 7.98
CA TYR A 238 -1.62 22.18 8.96
C TYR A 238 -0.78 21.94 10.23
N ASP A 239 -1.46 21.66 11.34
CA ASP A 239 -0.78 21.37 12.59
C ASP A 239 -0.23 19.93 12.61
N PRO A 240 1.10 19.72 12.54
CA PRO A 240 1.67 18.37 12.52
C PRO A 240 1.40 17.59 13.81
N SER A 241 1.08 18.26 14.93
CA SER A 241 0.70 17.58 16.18
C SER A 241 -0.63 16.82 16.06
N ALA A 242 -1.49 17.16 15.10
CA ALA A 242 -2.74 16.44 14.86
C ALA A 242 -2.51 14.98 14.43
N ALA A 243 -1.36 14.68 13.80
CA ALA A 243 -0.99 13.31 13.45
C ALA A 243 -0.89 12.41 14.69
N MET A 244 -0.31 12.90 15.80
CA MET A 244 -0.25 12.15 17.06
C MET A 244 -1.64 11.77 17.57
N GLY A 245 -2.58 12.72 17.54
CA GLY A 245 -3.96 12.51 17.99
C GLY A 245 -4.70 11.49 17.10
N LEU A 246 -4.52 11.57 15.79
CA LEU A 246 -5.07 10.63 14.82
C LEU A 246 -4.58 9.20 15.08
N TRP A 247 -3.26 9.00 15.09
CA TRP A 247 -2.66 7.67 15.21
C TRP A 247 -2.92 7.04 16.58
N ALA A 248 -2.89 7.83 17.66
CA ALA A 248 -3.30 7.34 18.98
C ALA A 248 -4.79 6.96 19.03
N ALA A 249 -5.66 7.65 18.29
CA ALA A 249 -7.07 7.29 18.18
C ALA A 249 -7.30 6.02 17.35
N MET A 250 -6.44 5.76 16.35
CA MET A 250 -6.45 4.54 15.55
C MET A 250 -5.93 3.33 16.34
N GLU A 251 -4.79 3.46 17.05
CA GLU A 251 -4.21 2.41 17.91
C GLU A 251 -5.23 1.92 18.95
N LYS A 252 -5.97 2.85 19.58
CA LYS A 252 -7.05 2.50 20.52
C LYS A 252 -8.17 1.67 19.89
N GLN A 253 -8.39 1.79 18.58
CA GLN A 253 -9.42 1.05 17.86
C GLN A 253 -8.92 -0.29 17.31
N GLU A 254 -7.64 -0.64 17.48
CA GLU A 254 -7.10 -1.94 17.06
C GLU A 254 -7.58 -3.11 17.93
N HIS A 255 -7.91 -2.87 19.20
CA HIS A 255 -8.29 -3.91 20.16
C HIS A 255 -9.71 -4.50 19.95
N GLY A 256 -10.28 -4.37 18.75
CA GLY A 256 -11.60 -4.88 18.36
C GLY A 256 -11.63 -5.30 16.89
N THR A 257 -12.65 -4.90 16.14
CA THR A 257 -12.62 -4.94 14.68
C THR A 257 -11.87 -3.70 14.19
N PRO A 258 -10.63 -3.82 13.70
CA PRO A 258 -9.85 -2.65 13.31
C PRO A 258 -10.56 -1.90 12.16
N PRO A 259 -10.45 -0.56 12.13
CA PRO A 259 -10.78 0.23 10.94
C PRO A 259 -10.20 -0.39 9.67
N GLN A 260 -10.95 -0.35 8.56
CA GLN A 260 -10.43 -0.86 7.28
C GLN A 260 -9.12 -0.18 6.88
N PHE A 261 -8.93 1.09 7.24
CA PHE A 261 -7.66 1.80 7.11
C PHE A 261 -6.49 1.03 7.75
N LEU A 262 -6.64 0.50 8.97
CA LEU A 262 -5.57 -0.23 9.65
C LEU A 262 -5.32 -1.64 9.09
N SER A 263 -6.25 -2.17 8.28
CA SER A 263 -6.05 -3.44 7.58
C SER A 263 -4.99 -3.31 6.47
N THR A 264 -4.90 -2.15 5.82
CA THR A 264 -3.90 -1.86 4.78
C THR A 264 -2.72 -1.05 5.31
N HIS A 265 -2.92 -0.27 6.38
CA HIS A 265 -1.92 0.57 7.03
C HIS A 265 -1.72 0.10 8.48
N PRO A 266 -1.01 -1.02 8.72
CA PRO A 266 -0.85 -1.54 10.07
C PRO A 266 -0.17 -0.50 10.96
N SER A 267 -0.73 -0.25 12.14
CA SER A 267 -0.06 0.58 13.13
C SER A 267 1.09 -0.19 13.77
N SER A 268 2.02 0.54 14.38
CA SER A 268 2.98 -0.05 15.29
C SER A 268 3.28 0.95 16.41
N HIS A 269 3.55 0.47 17.62
CA HIS A 269 3.96 1.33 18.74
C HIS A 269 5.12 2.28 18.35
N SER A 270 6.03 1.83 17.48
CA SER A 270 7.14 2.64 17.00
C SER A 270 6.73 3.83 16.12
N ARG A 271 5.55 3.84 15.48
CA ARG A 271 5.11 4.95 14.60
C ARG A 271 4.85 6.22 15.40
N LEU A 272 4.17 6.12 16.54
CA LEU A 272 3.93 7.28 17.42
C LEU A 272 5.22 7.85 17.98
N GLU A 273 6.19 7.00 18.32
CA GLU A 273 7.51 7.43 18.80
C GLU A 273 8.28 8.17 17.69
N GLN A 274 8.29 7.64 16.47
CA GLN A 274 8.92 8.28 15.32
C GLN A 274 8.28 9.62 14.98
N ILE A 275 6.95 9.69 14.93
CA ILE A 275 6.24 10.96 14.68
C ILE A 275 6.61 11.99 15.76
N ARG A 276 6.65 11.58 17.04
CA ARG A 276 7.06 12.45 18.14
C ARG A 276 8.48 12.99 17.95
N GLU A 277 9.40 12.17 17.47
CA GLU A 277 10.78 12.58 17.14
C GLU A 277 10.83 13.58 15.98
N TRP A 278 9.97 13.40 14.98
CA TRP A 278 9.92 14.28 13.80
C TRP A 278 9.10 15.56 14.01
N LEU A 279 8.27 15.63 15.05
CA LEU A 279 7.43 16.80 15.32
C LEU A 279 8.20 18.13 15.38
N PRO A 280 9.36 18.26 16.06
CA PRO A 280 10.13 19.50 16.04
C PRO A 280 10.53 19.91 14.62
N LYS A 281 11.00 18.95 13.82
CA LYS A 281 11.37 19.19 12.42
C LYS A 281 10.17 19.61 11.56
N ALA A 282 9.02 18.97 11.74
CA ALA A 282 7.79 19.35 11.06
C ALA A 282 7.30 20.74 11.49
N GLN A 283 7.43 21.08 12.77
CA GLN A 283 7.09 22.42 13.26
C GLN A 283 7.99 23.50 12.68
N ASP A 284 9.29 23.23 12.56
CA ASP A 284 10.23 24.18 11.94
C ASP A 284 9.93 24.30 10.44
N LYS A 285 9.71 23.19 9.73
CA LYS A 285 9.27 23.21 8.33
C LYS A 285 8.00 24.05 8.12
N ARG A 286 7.02 23.93 9.02
CA ARG A 286 5.80 24.76 8.99
C ARG A 286 6.09 26.25 9.19
N LYS A 287 7.03 26.62 10.08
CA LYS A 287 7.39 28.03 10.31
C LYS A 287 8.13 28.62 9.12
N ASP A 288 8.99 27.83 8.50
CA ASP A 288 9.82 28.23 7.36
C ASP A 288 9.04 28.31 6.04
N SER A 289 7.84 27.74 6.00
CA SER A 289 6.91 27.85 4.88
C SER A 289 6.14 29.18 4.89
N ASP A 290 5.46 29.52 3.80
CA ASP A 290 4.60 30.72 3.64
C ASP A 290 3.53 30.87 4.75
N CYS A 291 3.28 29.78 5.48
CA CYS A 291 2.47 29.73 6.69
C CYS A 291 2.90 30.72 7.77
N GLY A 292 4.21 30.91 7.97
CA GLY A 292 4.77 31.80 8.98
C GLY A 292 4.46 33.27 8.66
N GLU A 293 4.57 33.65 7.40
CA GLU A 293 4.28 35.01 6.93
C GLU A 293 2.79 35.34 7.04
N ILE A 294 1.93 34.46 6.51
CA ILE A 294 0.46 34.64 6.57
C ILE A 294 -0.03 34.63 8.02
N GLY A 295 0.53 33.78 8.88
CA GLY A 295 0.25 33.76 10.31
C GLY A 295 0.61 35.08 11.00
N GLY A 296 1.78 35.64 10.66
CA GLY A 296 2.24 36.94 11.15
C GLY A 296 1.30 38.09 10.76
N TYR A 297 0.83 38.14 9.52
CA TYR A 297 -0.15 39.13 9.07
C TYR A 297 -1.51 38.95 9.75
N ALA A 298 -2.00 37.72 9.88
CA ALA A 298 -3.28 37.45 10.55
C ALA A 298 -3.25 37.80 12.04
N ASP A 299 -2.12 37.58 12.72
CA ASP A 299 -1.93 37.97 14.12
C ASP A 299 -1.69 39.47 14.30
N ALA A 300 -1.02 40.13 13.33
CA ALA A 300 -0.94 41.59 13.29
C ALA A 300 -2.32 42.22 13.13
N PHE A 301 -3.13 41.72 12.19
CA PHE A 301 -4.51 42.17 11.99
C PHE A 301 -5.38 41.95 13.24
N ARG A 302 -5.29 40.77 13.87
CA ARG A 302 -6.03 40.49 15.11
C ARG A 302 -5.63 41.41 16.26
N ARG A 303 -4.33 41.68 16.45
CA ARG A 303 -3.86 42.69 17.42
C ARG A 303 -4.46 44.06 17.16
N GLN A 304 -4.49 44.49 15.90
CA GLN A 304 -5.04 45.79 15.53
C GLN A 304 -6.55 45.88 15.76
N MET A 305 -7.27 44.78 15.60
CA MET A 305 -8.72 44.67 15.80
C MET A 305 -9.12 44.30 17.25
N GLY A 306 -8.15 44.15 18.17
CA GLY A 306 -8.41 43.79 19.57
C GLY A 306 -8.82 42.33 19.79
N TYR A 307 -8.58 41.44 18.82
CA TYR A 307 -8.83 40.01 18.96
C TYR A 307 -7.60 39.29 19.53
N PRO A 308 -7.80 38.22 20.33
CA PRO A 308 -6.69 37.40 20.82
C PRO A 308 -5.92 36.76 19.65
N THR A 309 -4.58 36.85 19.72
CA THR A 309 -3.65 36.21 18.78
C THR A 309 -3.30 34.80 19.23
N GLY A 310 -3.15 33.90 18.26
CA GLY A 310 -2.90 32.47 18.50
C GLY A 310 -4.17 31.63 18.63
N ARG A 311 -4.16 30.41 18.06
CA ARG A 311 -5.07 29.34 18.51
C ARG A 311 -4.56 28.98 19.91
N GLY A 312 -5.32 29.32 20.95
CA GLY A 312 -4.96 28.95 22.32
C GLY A 312 -4.63 27.45 22.38
N ARG A 313 -3.49 27.11 22.99
CA ARG A 313 -3.34 25.79 23.60
C ARG A 313 -4.53 25.65 24.55
N LEU A 314 -5.41 24.71 24.24
CA LEU A 314 -6.27 24.16 25.27
C LEU A 314 -5.35 23.23 26.05
N ASP A 315 -4.95 23.69 27.23
CA ASP A 315 -4.24 22.93 28.24
C ASP A 315 -5.06 21.69 28.67
#